data_AF-A0A3D1R027-F1
#
_entry.id   AF-A0A3D1R027-F1
#
_cell.length_a   1.000
_cell.length_b   1.000
_cell.length_c   1.000
_cell.angle_alpha   90.00
_cell.angle_beta   90.00
_cell.angle_gamma   90.00
#
_symmetry.space_group_name_H-M   'P 1'
#
loop_
_entity.id
_entity.type
_entity.pdbx_description
1 polymer ?
#
loop_
_entity_poly.entity_id
_entity_poly.type
_entity_poly.pdbx_seq_one_letter_code
_entity_poly.pdbx_strand_id
1 'polypeptide(L)'
;MPPLDEPLTTAVMLTIFGALAGFSALFSRTSDRAGIPLFLLFLAIGMFAGNEAFGFVRFYDYKLAFRLGVAALVLILFDGGLNT
;
A
#
# COMPACT_ATOMS: atom_id res chain seq x y z
N MET A 1 13.38 -31.34 -32.91
CA MET A 1 12.59 -31.60 -31.69
C MET A 1 12.32 -30.24 -31.06
N PRO A 2 11.07 -29.77 -30.98
CA PRO A 2 10.76 -28.57 -30.22
C PRO A 2 11.20 -28.78 -28.76
N PRO A 3 11.85 -27.79 -28.12
CA PRO A 3 12.28 -27.89 -26.73
C PRO A 3 11.04 -28.11 -25.84
N LEU A 4 11.02 -29.20 -25.06
CA LEU A 4 9.89 -29.55 -24.18
C LEU A 4 9.79 -28.64 -22.92
N ASP A 5 10.61 -27.59 -22.86
CA ASP A 5 10.70 -26.55 -21.81
C ASP A 5 9.80 -25.31 -22.05
N GLU A 6 9.39 -25.04 -23.29
CA GLU A 6 8.41 -23.99 -23.62
C GLU A 6 7.04 -24.16 -22.92
N PRO A 7 6.42 -25.37 -22.88
CA PRO A 7 5.13 -25.55 -22.22
C PRO A 7 5.20 -25.37 -20.70
N LEU A 8 6.33 -25.74 -20.07
CA LEU A 8 6.53 -25.63 -18.63
C LEU A 8 6.65 -24.16 -18.20
N THR A 9 7.37 -23.36 -18.98
CA THR A 9 7.51 -21.90 -18.77
C THR A 9 6.17 -21.19 -18.90
N THR A 10 5.38 -21.55 -19.92
CA THR A 10 4.04 -20.98 -20.14
C THR A 10 3.09 -21.35 -18.99
N ALA A 11 3.12 -22.61 -18.53
CA ALA A 11 2.32 -23.07 -17.39
C ALA A 11 2.65 -22.30 -16.10
N VAL A 12 3.94 -22.07 -15.81
CA VAL A 12 4.37 -21.29 -14.64
C VAL A 12 3.90 -19.84 -14.74
N MET A 13 4.04 -19.19 -15.90
CA MET A 13 3.58 -17.81 -16.09
C MET A 13 2.07 -17.67 -15.88
N LEU A 14 1.27 -18.58 -16.45
CA LEU A 14 -0.19 -18.58 -16.25
C LEU A 14 -0.58 -18.81 -14.80
N THR A 15 0.16 -19.67 -14.08
CA THR A 15 -0.09 -19.94 -12.66
C THR A 15 0.23 -18.71 -11.81
N ILE A 16 1.35 -18.03 -12.07
CA ILE A 16 1.72 -16.78 -11.39
C ILE A 16 0.69 -15.69 -11.67
N PHE A 17 0.26 -15.52 -12.93
CA PHE A 17 -0.70 -14.50 -13.31
C PHE A 17 -2.08 -14.76 -12.69
N GLY A 18 -2.53 -16.02 -12.68
CA GLY A 18 -3.76 -16.44 -12.03
C GLY A 18 -3.72 -16.25 -10.51
N ALA A 19 -2.59 -16.58 -9.87
CA ALA A 19 -2.39 -16.33 -8.45
C ALA A 19 -2.43 -14.83 -8.15
N LEU A 20 -1.73 -14.01 -8.93
CA LEU A 20 -1.69 -12.55 -8.75
C LEU A 20 -3.06 -11.91 -8.96
N ALA A 21 -3.80 -12.34 -9.99
CA ALA A 21 -5.17 -11.90 -10.25
C ALA A 21 -6.13 -12.32 -9.12
N GLY A 22 -5.99 -13.55 -8.61
CA GLY A 22 -6.75 -14.05 -7.46
C GLY A 22 -6.47 -13.25 -6.20
N PHE A 23 -5.19 -12.97 -5.91
CA PHE A 23 -4.78 -12.11 -4.80
C PHE A 23 -5.34 -10.69 -4.95
N SER A 24 -5.23 -10.11 -6.15
CA SER A 24 -5.78 -8.78 -6.44
C SER A 24 -7.29 -8.73 -6.23
N ALA A 25 -8.04 -9.74 -6.67
CA ALA A 25 -9.49 -9.81 -6.49
C ALA A 25 -9.90 -10.03 -5.02
N LEU A 26 -9.11 -10.78 -4.24
CA LEU A 26 -9.30 -10.92 -2.80
C LEU A 26 -9.05 -9.59 -2.08
N PHE A 27 -7.96 -8.90 -2.43
CA PHE A 27 -7.60 -7.62 -1.82
C PHE A 27 -8.52 -6.47 -2.25
N SER A 28 -9.01 -6.48 -3.49
CA SER A 28 -9.97 -5.49 -3.98
C SER A 28 -11.32 -5.61 -3.27
N ARG A 29 -11.79 -6.84 -3.00
CA ARG A 29 -12.97 -7.06 -2.17
C ARG A 29 -12.75 -6.67 -0.72
N THR A 30 -11.54 -6.84 -0.18
CA THR A 30 -11.18 -6.28 1.12
C THR A 30 -11.20 -4.76 1.08
N SER A 31 -10.78 -4.10 0.00
CA SER A 31 -10.85 -2.65 -0.15
C SER A 31 -12.29 -2.11 -0.16
N ASP A 32 -13.20 -2.80 -0.86
CA ASP A 32 -14.61 -2.37 -0.95
C ASP A 32 -15.45 -2.72 0.29
N ARG A 33 -15.12 -3.82 0.99
CA ARG A 33 -15.90 -4.28 2.16
C ARG A 33 -15.25 -4.03 3.51
N ALA A 34 -13.97 -3.68 3.59
CA ALA A 34 -13.36 -3.49 4.89
C ALA A 34 -14.04 -2.35 5.66
N GLY A 35 -14.54 -1.30 4.99
CA GLY A 35 -15.05 -0.12 5.69
C GLY A 35 -14.02 0.46 6.67
N ILE A 36 -12.76 0.00 6.57
CA ILE A 36 -11.61 0.48 7.31
C ILE A 36 -11.22 1.72 6.53
N PRO A 37 -11.55 2.94 7.01
CA PRO A 37 -11.12 4.15 6.35
C PRO A 37 -9.62 4.05 6.06
N LEU A 38 -9.22 4.39 4.84
CA LEU A 38 -7.83 4.34 4.38
C LEU A 38 -6.86 4.98 5.40
N PHE A 39 -7.34 5.99 6.13
CA PHE A 39 -6.66 6.62 7.28
C PHE A 39 -6.22 5.64 8.38
N LEU A 40 -7.00 4.59 8.71
CA LEU A 40 -6.62 3.55 9.67
C LEU A 40 -5.47 2.68 9.17
N LEU A 41 -5.39 2.42 7.86
CA LEU A 41 -4.24 1.72 7.28
C LEU A 41 -2.99 2.59 7.39
N PHE A 42 -3.08 3.87 7.03
CA PHE A 42 -1.98 4.82 7.21
C PHE A 42 -1.57 4.97 8.69
N LEU A 43 -2.53 4.95 9.61
CA LEU A 43 -2.27 4.97 11.05
C LEU A 43 -1.54 3.71 11.51
N ALA A 44 -1.98 2.53 11.09
CA ALA A 44 -1.35 1.26 11.43
C ALA A 44 0.10 1.21 10.91
N ILE A 45 0.32 1.59 9.64
CA ILE A 45 1.66 1.67 9.05
C ILE A 45 2.53 2.67 9.83
N GLY A 46 2.01 3.85 10.15
CA GLY A 46 2.74 4.87 10.93
C GLY A 46 3.09 4.40 12.34
N MET A 47 2.20 3.65 12.99
CA MET A 47 2.43 3.05 14.30
C MET A 47 3.49 1.94 14.24
N PHE A 48 3.47 1.10 13.20
CA PHE A 48 4.48 0.07 12.94
C PHE A 48 5.86 0.65 12.61
N ALA A 49 5.90 1.75 11.84
CA ALA A 49 7.14 2.48 11.53
C ALA A 49 7.66 3.30 12.72
N GLY A 50 6.79 3.58 13.69
CA GLY A 50 7.10 4.34 14.89
C GLY A 50 8.04 3.61 15.84
N ASN A 51 8.59 4.39 16.78
CA ASN A 51 9.58 3.93 17.75
C ASN A 51 9.07 2.80 18.67
N GLU A 52 7.76 2.68 18.85
CA GLU A 52 7.12 1.79 19.82
C GLU A 52 6.83 0.37 19.27
N ALA A 53 6.76 0.19 17.95
CA ALA A 53 6.41 -1.11 17.36
C ALA A 53 7.62 -1.96 16.97
N PHE A 54 8.67 -1.36 16.39
CA PHE A 54 9.89 -2.08 16.01
C PHE A 54 11.19 -1.31 16.32
N GLY A 55 11.11 -0.06 16.80
CA GLY A 55 12.29 0.73 17.14
C GLY A 55 13.19 1.16 15.96
N PHE A 56 12.74 1.00 14.71
CA PHE A 56 13.55 1.28 13.51
C PHE A 56 13.89 2.77 13.33
N VAL A 57 13.04 3.69 13.80
CA VAL A 57 13.26 5.15 13.66
C VAL A 57 12.97 5.86 14.98
N ARG A 58 14.03 6.37 15.62
CA ARG A 58 13.97 7.25 16.80
C ARG A 58 13.49 8.64 16.38
N PHE A 59 12.20 8.80 16.19
CA PHE A 59 11.58 10.06 15.77
C PHE A 59 11.19 10.92 16.98
N TYR A 60 12.03 11.90 17.33
CA TYR A 60 11.76 12.86 18.44
C TYR A 60 11.56 14.30 17.95
N ASP A 61 11.61 14.53 16.63
CA ASP A 61 11.49 15.87 16.07
C ASP A 61 10.03 16.24 15.78
N TYR A 62 9.37 16.79 16.80
CA TYR A 62 8.02 17.34 16.68
C TYR A 62 7.91 18.43 15.62
N LYS A 63 8.98 19.21 15.40
CA LYS A 63 8.98 20.33 14.45
C LYS A 63 8.99 19.81 13.02
N LEU A 64 9.72 18.74 12.75
CA LEU A 64 9.69 18.04 11.47
C LEU A 64 8.32 17.41 11.22
N ALA A 65 7.74 16.75 12.22
CA ALA A 65 6.39 16.16 12.12
C ALA A 65 5.34 17.21 11.74
N PHE A 66 5.37 18.36 12.44
CA PHE A 66 4.44 19.46 12.21
C PHE A 66 4.56 20.02 10.79
N ARG A 67 5.79 20.26 10.31
CA ARG A 67 6.04 20.76 8.96
C ARG A 67 5.53 19.82 7.89
N LEU A 68 5.79 18.52 8.03
CA LEU A 68 5.32 17.50 7.10
C LEU A 68 3.79 17.38 7.13
N GLY A 69 3.18 17.42 8.32
CA GLY A 69 1.73 17.39 8.47
C GLY A 69 1.05 18.58 7.82
N VAL A 70 1.57 19.80 8.01
CA VAL A 70 1.04 21.00 7.36
C VAL A 70 1.24 20.94 5.84
N ALA A 71 2.39 20.49 5.35
CA ALA A 71 2.63 20.33 3.91
C ALA A 71 1.64 19.33 3.28
N ALA A 72 1.43 18.18 3.92
CA ALA A 72 0.47 17.17 3.47
C ALA A 72 -0.97 17.72 3.49
N LEU A 73 -1.36 18.44 4.55
CA LEU A 73 -2.68 19.07 4.66
C LEU A 73 -2.94 20.04 3.50
N VAL A 74 -1.96 20.90 3.18
CA VAL A 74 -2.05 21.83 2.05
C VAL A 74 -2.27 21.09 0.74
N LEU A 75 -1.52 20.00 0.49
CA LEU A 75 -1.67 19.19 -0.73
C LEU A 75 -3.02 18.50 -0.83
N ILE A 76 -3.51 17.89 0.26
CA ILE A 76 -4.81 17.21 0.30
C ILE A 76 -5.95 18.21 0.04
N LEU A 77 -5.89 19.38 0.68
CA LEU A 77 -6.92 20.40 0.53
C LEU A 77 -6.90 21.01 -0.88
N PHE A 78 -5.70 21.18 -1.45
CA PHE A 78 -5.52 21.63 -2.83
C PHE A 78 -6.11 20.65 -3.84
N ASP A 79 -5.81 19.35 -3.71
CA ASP A 79 -6.35 18.30 -4.59
C ASP A 79 -7.88 18.20 -4.49
N GLY A 80 -8.43 18.21 -3.26
CA GLY A 80 -9.88 18.20 -3.04
C GLY A 80 -10.59 19.44 -3.61
N GLY A 81 -9.91 20.60 -3.61
CA GLY A 81 -10.43 21.83 -4.20
C GLY A 81 -10.35 21.90 -5.73
N LEU A 82 -9.41 21.20 -6.36
CA LEU A 82 -9.28 21.15 -7.83
C LEU A 82 -10.20 20.11 -8.49
N ASN A 83 -10.57 19.06 -7.78
CA ASN A 83 -11.43 17.97 -8.28
C ASN A 83 -12.94 18.26 -8.14
N THR A 84 -13.32 19.50 -7.81
CA THR A 84 -14.71 20.00 -7.77
C THR A 84 -14.91 21.09 -8.81
#